data_AF-M1WPX8-F1
#
_entry.id   AF-M1WPX8-F1
#
_cell.length_a   1.000
_cell.length_b   1.000
_cell.length_c   1.000
_cell.angle_alpha   90.00
_cell.angle_beta   90.00
_cell.angle_gamma   90.00
#
_symmetry.space_group_name_H-M   'P 1'
#
loop_
_entity.id
_entity.type
_entity.pdbx_description
1 polymer ?
#
loop_
_entity_poly.entity_id
_entity_poly.type
_entity_poly.pdbx_seq_one_letter_code
_entity_poly.pdbx_strand_id
1 'polypeptide(L)' 'MSKKMGNAVARNRIKRVVREYFRLHQFDFELPLDIVVVPKRNLEARQLTLALTKEEFTPLFTRICAEAAAS' A
#
# COMPACT_ATOMS: atom_id res chain seq x y z
N MET A 1 2.31 5.11 -14.01
CA MET A 1 2.62 3.66 -13.89
C MET A 1 2.96 3.10 -15.26
N SER A 2 4.24 2.80 -15.50
CA SER A 2 4.80 2.33 -16.78
C SER A 2 4.01 1.15 -17.39
N LYS A 3 3.84 1.17 -18.73
CA LYS A 3 3.08 0.21 -19.58
C LYS A 3 3.48 -1.28 -19.43
N LYS A 4 4.59 -1.59 -18.73
CA LYS A 4 5.13 -2.95 -18.55
C LYS A 4 4.56 -3.74 -17.36
N MET A 5 3.77 -3.12 -16.48
CA MET A 5 3.04 -3.85 -15.44
C MET A 5 1.75 -4.37 -16.09
N GLY A 6 1.54 -5.69 -16.09
CA GLY A 6 0.49 -6.39 -16.84
C GLY A 6 -0.91 -5.75 -16.79
N ASN A 7 -1.75 -6.16 -17.75
CA ASN A 7 -3.12 -5.73 -18.11
C ASN A 7 -3.83 -4.74 -17.15
N ALA A 8 -4.53 -3.73 -17.67
CA ALA A 8 -5.10 -2.62 -16.89
C ALA A 8 -5.90 -3.06 -15.63
N VAL A 9 -6.58 -4.20 -15.71
CA VAL A 9 -7.30 -4.85 -14.61
C VAL A 9 -6.39 -5.21 -13.43
N ALA A 10 -5.21 -5.78 -13.69
CA ALA A 10 -4.22 -6.14 -12.68
C ALA A 10 -3.72 -4.90 -11.91
N ARG A 11 -3.42 -3.82 -12.64
CA ARG A 11 -3.03 -2.53 -12.05
C ARG A 11 -4.16 -1.92 -11.21
N ASN A 12 -5.41 -2.02 -11.67
CA ASN A 12 -6.56 -1.51 -10.94
C ASN A 12 -6.82 -2.31 -9.66
N ARG A 13 -6.63 -3.64 -9.70
CA ARG A 13 -6.73 -4.50 -8.53
C ARG A 13 -5.69 -4.12 -7.47
N ILE A 14 -4.42 -3.95 -7.86
CA ILE A 14 -3.35 -3.51 -6.94
C ILE A 14 -3.72 -2.19 -6.26
N LYS A 15 -4.12 -1.18 -7.06
CA LYS A 15 -4.55 0.12 -6.52
C LYS A 15 -5.76 -0.01 -5.58
N ARG A 16 -6.67 -0.95 -5.83
CA ARG A 16 -7.87 -1.14 -5.00
C ARG A 16 -7.52 -1.77 -3.66
N VAL A 17 -6.70 -2.81 -3.64
CA VAL A 17 -6.25 -3.46 -2.39
C VAL A 17 -5.47 -2.47 -1.52
N VAL A 18 -4.55 -1.71 -2.12
CA VAL A 18 -3.78 -0.69 -1.39
C VAL A 18 -4.72 0.37 -0.80
N ARG A 19 -5.66 0.92 -1.59
CA ARG A 19 -6.62 1.91 -1.09
C ARG A 19 -7.56 1.36 -0.02
N GLU A 20 -7.93 0.09 -0.11
CA GLU A 20 -8.78 -0.56 0.88
C GLU A 20 -8.06 -0.72 2.21
N TYR A 21 -6.78 -1.10 2.19
CA TYR A 21 -5.94 -1.10 3.37
C TYR A 21 -5.91 0.28 4.04
N PHE A 22 -5.59 1.34 3.29
CA PHE A 22 -5.54 2.70 3.85
C PHE A 22 -6.88 3.17 4.40
N ARG A 23 -7.98 2.92 3.69
CA ARG A 23 -9.32 3.32 4.16
C ARG A 23 -9.70 2.65 5.49
N LEU A 24 -9.23 1.43 5.74
CA LEU A 24 -9.51 0.71 7.00
C LEU A 24 -8.62 1.17 8.15
N HIS A 25 -7.38 1.58 7.88
CA HIS A 25 -6.39 1.95 8.90
C HIS A 25 -6.15 3.46 8.98
N GLN A 26 -6.99 4.28 8.32
CA GLN A 26 -6.81 5.74 8.28
C GLN A 26 -6.80 6.38 9.68
N PHE A 27 -7.51 5.78 10.64
CA PHE A 27 -7.58 6.25 12.01
C PHE A 27 -6.36 5.83 12.86
N ASP A 28 -5.54 4.91 12.36
CA ASP A 28 -4.31 4.47 13.02
C ASP A 28 -3.15 5.44 12.72
N PHE A 29 -3.33 6.34 11.74
CA PHE A 29 -2.36 7.38 11.42
C PHE A 29 -2.64 8.61 12.29
N GLU A 30 -1.79 8.85 13.29
CA GLU A 30 -1.89 10.00 14.20
C GLU A 30 -1.55 11.34 13.53
N LEU A 31 -0.96 11.29 12.32
CA LEU A 31 -0.48 12.46 11.58
C LEU A 31 -0.98 12.46 10.12
N PRO A 32 -1.22 13.64 9.53
CA PRO A 32 -1.52 13.75 8.11
C PRO A 32 -0.25 13.46 7.28
N LEU A 33 -0.17 12.27 6.69
CA LEU A 33 0.96 11.82 5.87
C LEU A 33 0.59 11.70 4.39
N ASP A 34 1.44 12.23 3.52
CA ASP A 34 1.36 12.00 2.07
C ASP A 34 2.18 10.76 1.67
N ILE A 35 1.49 9.64 1.43
CA ILE A 35 2.13 8.34 1.18
C ILE A 35 2.03 7.96 -0.30
N VAL A 36 3.19 7.89 -0.97
CA VAL A 36 3.28 7.47 -2.38
C VAL A 36 3.71 6.01 -2.48
N VAL A 37 2.76 5.13 -2.83
CA VAL A 37 3.03 3.69 -3.01
C VAL A 37 3.42 3.38 -4.47
N VAL A 38 4.65 2.87 -4.67
CA VAL A 38 5.16 2.42 -5.97
C VAL A 38 5.27 0.90 -6.00
N PRO A 39 4.41 0.18 -6.75
CA PRO A 39 4.50 -1.27 -6.88
C PRO A 39 5.77 -1.66 -7.65
N LYS A 40 6.52 -2.62 -7.12
CA LYS A 40 7.70 -3.18 -7.79
C LYS A 40 7.30 -3.92 -9.08
N ARG A 41 8.21 -3.94 -10.07
CA ARG A 41 7.97 -4.50 -11.42
C ARG A 41 7.57 -5.99 -11.45
N ASN A 42 7.96 -6.75 -10.44
CA ASN A 42 7.68 -8.19 -10.35
C ASN A 42 6.47 -8.52 -9.46
N LEU A 43 5.65 -7.52 -9.14
CA LEU A 43 4.47 -7.74 -8.30
C LEU A 43 3.34 -8.36 -9.14
N GLU A 44 3.09 -9.66 -8.94
CA GLU A 44 1.94 -10.32 -9.54
C GLU A 44 0.64 -9.90 -8.86
N ALA A 45 -0.27 -9.32 -9.64
CA ALA A 45 -1.55 -8.85 -9.13
C ALA A 45 -2.42 -9.99 -8.57
N ARG A 46 -2.18 -11.26 -8.89
CA ARG A 46 -2.93 -12.39 -8.32
C ARG A 46 -2.49 -12.71 -6.90
N GLN A 47 -1.22 -12.47 -6.57
CA GLN A 47 -0.62 -12.76 -5.27
C GLN A 47 -0.94 -11.68 -4.24
N LEU A 48 -1.18 -10.45 -4.68
CA LEU A 48 -1.48 -9.33 -3.78
C LEU A 48 -2.90 -9.42 -3.20
N THR A 49 -3.09 -10.09 -2.07
CA THR A 49 -4.37 -10.11 -1.35
C THR A 49 -4.43 -9.02 -0.28
N LEU A 50 -5.63 -8.70 0.21
CA LEU A 50 -5.78 -7.79 1.35
C LEU A 50 -5.07 -8.34 2.60
N ALA A 51 -5.13 -9.65 2.83
CA ALA A 51 -4.46 -10.30 3.96
C ALA A 51 -2.93 -10.12 3.87
N LEU A 52 -2.33 -10.44 2.73
CA LEU A 52 -0.90 -10.25 2.51
C LEU A 52 -0.49 -8.78 2.64
N THR A 53 -1.33 -7.87 2.09
CA THR A 53 -1.09 -6.43 2.20
C THR A 53 -1.10 -6.00 3.66
N LYS A 54 -2.01 -6.52 4.50
CA LYS A 54 -2.06 -6.21 5.93
C LYS A 54 -0.80 -6.66 6.65
N GLU A 55 -0.36 -7.90 6.44
CA GLU A 55 0.84 -8.44 7.09
C GLU A 55 2.10 -7.64 6.73
N GLU A 56 2.25 -7.26 5.47
CA GLU A 56 3.42 -6.52 5.00
C GLU A 56 3.35 -5.03 5.35
N PHE A 57 2.19 -4.40 5.20
CA PHE A 57 2.06 -2.94 5.28
C PHE A 57 1.97 -2.46 6.72
N THR A 58 1.31 -3.21 7.61
CA THR A 58 1.14 -2.81 9.01
C THR A 58 2.46 -2.47 9.69
N PRO A 59 3.47 -3.38 9.74
CA PRO A 59 4.73 -3.08 10.42
C PRO A 59 5.53 -1.96 9.74
N LEU A 60 5.40 -1.81 8.42
CA LEU A 60 6.05 -0.72 7.67
C LEU A 60 5.43 0.64 8.05
N PHE A 61 4.11 0.74 8.09
CA PHE A 61 3.43 1.99 8.42
C PHE A 61 3.60 2.37 9.88
N THR A 62 3.59 1.41 10.81
CA THR A 62 3.90 1.70 12.22
C THR A 62 5.27 2.36 12.37
N ARG A 63 6.29 1.87 11.64
CA ARG A 63 7.63 2.48 11.64
C ARG A 63 7.65 3.87 11.03
N ILE A 64 7.04 4.06 9.85
CA ILE A 64 6.99 5.36 9.18
C ILE A 64 6.25 6.39 10.04
N CYS A 65 5.16 6.01 10.71
CA CYS A 65 4.44 6.91 11.61
C CYS A 65 5.28 7.28 12.84
N ALA A 66 5.99 6.32 13.43
CA ALA A 66 6.89 6.58 14.55
C ALA A 66 8.04 7.53 14.16
N GLU A 67 8.62 7.36 12.96
CA GLU A 67 9.65 8.26 12.43
C GLU A 67 9.10 9.65 12.13
N ALA A 68 7.89 9.73 11.56
CA ALA A 68 7.23 10.99 11.26
C ALA A 68 6.82 11.76 12.54
N ALA A 69 6.45 11.06 13.62
CA ALA A 69 6.13 11.68 14.90
C ALA A 69 7.37 12.18 15.67
N ALA A 70 8.56 11.68 15.31
CA ALA A 70 9.83 12.10 15.90
C ALA A 70 10.49 13.31 15.19
N SER A 71 9.93 13.77 14.06
CA SER A 71 10.40 14.94 13.29
C SER A 71 9.53 16.17 13.54
#